data_AF-A0A2W6TJR8-F1
#
_entry.id   AF-A0A2W6TJR8-F1
#
_cell.length_a   1.000
_cell.length_b   1.000
_cell.length_c   1.000
_cell.angle_alpha   90.00
_cell.angle_beta   90.00
_cell.angle_gamma   90.00
#
_symmetry.space_group_name_H-M   'P 1'
#
loop_
_entity.id
_entity.type
_entity.pdbx_description
1 polymer ?
#
loop_
_entity_poly.entity_id
_entity_poly.type
_entity_poly.pdbx_seq_one_letter_code
_entity_poly.pdbx_strand_id
1 'polypeptide(L)'
;GSNSCYFDGENLKIKLPSLGYLVGDEGSGSAIGKQLVRRFFMQKLPDDLSCEFEKTYKLTVDETLKNMYHTPRPNAYLANFNKFVVERKDHPYFQKMVFDEMMNFFDYQVIPYEESKEAEINFIGSIAYYYENILRSVAAELHLNVGRIVQKPIESLVDYHIKYIL
;
A
#
# COMPACT_ATOMS: atom_id res chain seq x y z
N GLY A 1 -1.94 -5.02 5.09
CA GLY A 1 -3.12 -4.15 5.11
C GLY A 1 -2.71 -2.70 5.25
N SER A 2 -3.70 -1.85 5.43
CA SER A 2 -3.57 -0.42 5.67
C SER A 2 -4.56 -0.01 6.76
N ASN A 3 -4.26 1.09 7.43
CA ASN A 3 -5.10 1.64 8.48
C ASN A 3 -4.74 3.12 8.69
N SER A 4 -5.61 3.87 9.33
CA SER A 4 -5.39 5.26 9.69
C SER A 4 -5.93 5.58 11.09
N CYS A 5 -5.31 6.55 11.73
CA CYS A 5 -5.80 7.15 12.97
C CYS A 5 -5.31 8.58 13.06
N TYR A 6 -6.04 9.41 13.79
CA TYR A 6 -5.60 10.76 14.16
C TYR A 6 -5.09 10.74 15.59
N PHE A 7 -3.98 11.43 15.85
CA PHE A 7 -3.39 11.58 17.17
C PHE A 7 -3.11 13.05 17.43
N ASP A 8 -3.70 13.62 18.47
CA ASP A 8 -3.59 15.05 18.79
C ASP A 8 -2.38 15.39 19.69
N GLY A 9 -1.59 14.38 20.06
CA GLY A 9 -0.48 14.50 21.01
C GLY A 9 -0.73 13.79 22.34
N GLU A 10 -2.00 13.57 22.69
CA GLU A 10 -2.43 12.89 23.92
C GLU A 10 -3.40 11.74 23.65
N ASN A 11 -4.38 11.96 22.77
CA ASN A 11 -5.49 11.07 22.49
C ASN A 11 -5.47 10.56 21.05
N LEU A 12 -5.87 9.30 20.90
CA LEU A 12 -5.99 8.63 19.61
C LEU A 12 -7.47 8.57 19.19
N LYS A 13 -7.76 9.07 17.99
CA LYS A 13 -9.08 9.07 17.35
C LYS A 13 -9.08 8.11 16.15
N ILE A 14 -9.88 7.05 16.24
CA ILE A 14 -10.14 6.12 15.13
C ILE A 14 -11.52 6.44 14.59
N LYS A 15 -11.60 6.92 13.34
CA LYS A 15 -12.87 7.27 12.69
C LYS A 15 -13.40 6.13 11.82
N LEU A 16 -12.51 5.31 11.28
CA LEU A 16 -12.82 4.30 10.28
C LEU A 16 -12.40 2.90 10.73
N PRO A 17 -13.21 1.86 10.47
CA PRO A 17 -12.82 0.49 10.73
C PRO A 17 -11.86 -0.02 9.65
N SER A 18 -10.89 -0.85 10.03
CA SER A 18 -10.14 -1.65 9.07
C SER A 18 -11.00 -2.85 8.64
N LEU A 19 -11.42 -2.87 7.37
CA LEU A 19 -12.27 -3.93 6.81
C LEU A 19 -11.46 -5.09 6.19
N GLY A 20 -10.12 -5.00 6.26
CA GLY A 20 -9.19 -6.00 5.74
C GLY A 20 -9.22 -6.17 4.22
N TYR A 21 -8.29 -6.99 3.72
CA TYR A 21 -7.96 -7.13 2.29
C TYR A 21 -9.11 -7.50 1.33
N LEU A 22 -10.22 -8.05 1.84
CA LEU A 22 -11.39 -8.41 1.04
C LEU A 22 -12.18 -7.18 0.64
N VAL A 23 -12.48 -6.30 1.61
CA VAL A 23 -13.42 -5.17 1.42
C VAL A 23 -12.68 -3.84 1.38
N GLY A 24 -11.67 -3.63 2.23
CA GLY A 24 -10.88 -2.40 2.28
C GLY A 24 -9.40 -2.66 2.02
N ASP A 25 -8.56 -2.13 2.92
CA ASP A 25 -7.10 -2.27 2.87
C ASP A 25 -6.50 -1.56 1.63
N GLU A 26 -7.12 -0.45 1.21
CA GLU A 26 -6.66 0.40 0.11
C GLU A 26 -5.21 0.84 0.33
N GLY A 27 -4.41 0.92 -0.73
CA GLY A 27 -3.00 1.29 -0.64
C GLY A 27 -2.12 0.21 -0.02
N SER A 28 -2.66 -0.93 0.38
CA SER A 28 -1.87 -2.03 0.94
C SER A 28 -1.22 -2.90 -0.14
N GLY A 29 -0.16 -3.62 0.25
CA GLY A 29 0.49 -4.59 -0.66
C GLY A 29 -0.44 -5.68 -1.16
N SER A 30 -1.42 -6.10 -0.34
CA SER A 30 -2.46 -7.05 -0.75
C SER A 30 -3.42 -6.46 -1.77
N ALA A 31 -3.76 -5.18 -1.66
CA ALA A 31 -4.62 -4.52 -2.65
C ALA A 31 -3.91 -4.34 -4.00
N ILE A 32 -2.65 -3.88 -3.98
CA ILE A 32 -1.80 -3.79 -5.18
C ILE A 32 -1.61 -5.17 -5.83
N GLY A 33 -1.28 -6.19 -5.05
CA GLY A 33 -1.13 -7.56 -5.54
C GLY A 33 -2.42 -8.13 -6.12
N LYS A 34 -3.56 -7.90 -5.46
CA LYS A 34 -4.90 -8.25 -5.98
C LYS A 34 -5.18 -7.59 -7.32
N GLN A 35 -4.83 -6.30 -7.47
CA GLN A 35 -4.96 -5.60 -8.74
C GLN A 35 -4.09 -6.22 -9.84
N LEU A 36 -2.81 -6.52 -9.54
CA LEU A 36 -1.89 -7.13 -10.50
C LEU A 36 -2.40 -8.49 -10.99
N VAL A 37 -2.76 -9.38 -10.07
CA VAL A 37 -3.29 -10.72 -10.38
C VAL A 37 -4.56 -10.61 -11.23
N ARG A 38 -5.50 -9.72 -10.86
CA ARG A 38 -6.71 -9.47 -11.66
C ARG A 38 -6.37 -8.99 -13.06
N ARG A 39 -5.47 -8.02 -13.20
CA ARG A 39 -5.10 -7.44 -14.51
C ARG A 39 -4.37 -8.46 -15.39
N PHE A 40 -3.55 -9.33 -14.81
CA PHE A 40 -2.92 -10.44 -15.53
C PHE A 40 -3.95 -11.40 -16.11
N PHE A 41 -4.81 -12.00 -15.28
CA PHE A 41 -5.81 -12.97 -15.76
C PHE A 41 -6.82 -12.37 -16.74
N MET A 42 -7.14 -11.09 -16.59
CA MET A 42 -8.07 -10.37 -17.49
C MET A 42 -7.38 -9.77 -18.73
N GLN A 43 -6.10 -10.10 -18.98
CA GLN A 43 -5.33 -9.64 -20.14
C GLN A 43 -5.32 -8.11 -20.27
N LYS A 44 -5.10 -7.42 -19.15
CA LYS A 44 -5.03 -5.96 -19.05
C LYS A 44 -3.62 -5.44 -18.78
N LEU A 45 -2.64 -6.32 -18.62
CA LEU A 45 -1.23 -5.93 -18.58
C LEU A 45 -0.73 -5.69 -20.01
N PRO A 46 0.18 -4.72 -20.21
CA PRO A 46 1.01 -4.63 -21.41
C PRO A 46 1.77 -5.94 -21.69
N ASP A 47 2.07 -6.22 -22.95
CA ASP A 47 2.64 -7.50 -23.38
C ASP A 47 3.99 -7.82 -22.71
N ASP A 48 4.85 -6.81 -22.54
CA ASP A 48 6.13 -6.91 -21.86
C ASP A 48 5.95 -7.33 -20.39
N LEU A 49 5.05 -6.64 -19.66
CA LEU A 49 4.73 -6.95 -18.27
C LEU A 49 4.04 -8.31 -18.12
N SER A 50 3.15 -8.66 -19.04
CA SER A 50 2.44 -9.94 -19.03
C SER A 50 3.40 -11.11 -19.25
N CYS A 51 4.28 -11.01 -20.24
CA CYS A 51 5.28 -12.05 -20.54
C CYS A 51 6.25 -12.24 -19.37
N GLU A 52 6.73 -11.15 -18.77
CA GLU A 52 7.60 -11.23 -17.60
C GLU A 52 6.88 -11.84 -16.39
N PHE A 53 5.65 -11.42 -16.12
CA PHE A 53 4.88 -11.92 -14.98
C PHE A 53 4.60 -13.42 -15.11
N GLU A 54 4.21 -13.87 -16.31
CA GLU A 54 4.00 -15.29 -16.62
C GLU A 54 5.28 -16.11 -16.46
N LYS A 55 6.42 -15.59 -16.94
CA LYS A 55 7.73 -16.25 -16.80
C LYS A 55 8.16 -16.37 -15.33
N THR A 56 7.91 -15.35 -14.53
CA THR A 56 8.30 -15.30 -13.11
C THR A 56 7.43 -16.19 -12.24
N TYR A 57 6.10 -16.15 -12.40
CA TYR A 57 5.18 -16.78 -11.45
C TYR A 57 4.49 -18.03 -11.99
N LYS A 58 4.40 -18.20 -13.33
CA LYS A 58 3.75 -19.34 -14.00
C LYS A 58 2.39 -19.70 -13.40
N LEU A 59 1.60 -18.68 -13.05
CA LEU A 59 0.35 -18.88 -12.32
C LEU A 59 -0.68 -19.60 -13.17
N THR A 60 -1.30 -20.61 -12.58
CA THR A 60 -2.53 -21.21 -13.09
C THR A 60 -3.75 -20.64 -12.35
N VAL A 61 -4.92 -20.68 -13.01
CA VAL A 61 -6.19 -20.26 -12.38
C VAL A 61 -6.48 -21.13 -11.16
N ASP A 62 -6.32 -22.45 -11.28
CA ASP A 62 -6.61 -23.40 -10.21
C ASP A 62 -5.74 -23.19 -8.97
N GLU A 63 -4.43 -23.01 -9.15
CA GLU A 63 -3.53 -22.72 -8.02
C GLU A 63 -3.82 -21.36 -7.40
N THR A 64 -4.16 -20.35 -8.21
CA THR A 64 -4.50 -19.01 -7.70
C THR A 64 -5.77 -19.07 -6.85
N LEU A 65 -6.82 -19.71 -7.34
CA LEU A 65 -8.09 -19.88 -6.61
C LEU A 65 -7.86 -20.67 -5.32
N LYS A 66 -7.11 -21.78 -5.38
CA LYS A 66 -6.74 -22.55 -4.19
C LYS A 66 -6.02 -21.67 -3.17
N ASN A 67 -5.06 -20.86 -3.61
CA ASN A 67 -4.30 -20.00 -2.73
C ASN A 67 -5.16 -18.87 -2.10
N MET A 68 -6.15 -18.36 -2.85
CA MET A 68 -7.05 -17.31 -2.38
C MET A 68 -8.11 -17.80 -1.39
N TYR A 69 -8.66 -19.00 -1.58
CA TYR A 69 -9.80 -19.50 -0.80
C TYR A 69 -9.44 -20.56 0.25
N HIS A 70 -8.32 -21.27 0.10
CA HIS A 70 -8.00 -22.45 0.92
C HIS A 70 -6.68 -22.36 1.70
N THR A 71 -6.08 -21.18 1.77
CA THR A 71 -4.83 -20.94 2.52
C THR A 71 -5.11 -20.13 3.76
N PRO A 72 -4.40 -20.34 4.88
CA PRO A 72 -4.63 -19.57 6.11
C PRO A 72 -4.30 -18.07 6.01
N ARG A 73 -3.50 -17.64 5.02
CA ARG A 73 -3.07 -16.24 4.86
C ARG A 73 -3.16 -15.75 3.40
N PRO A 74 -4.37 -15.63 2.84
CA PRO A 74 -4.58 -15.20 1.45
C PRO A 74 -4.14 -13.75 1.20
N ASN A 75 -4.24 -12.89 2.20
CA ASN A 75 -3.71 -11.53 2.16
C ASN A 75 -2.20 -11.49 1.95
N ALA A 76 -1.44 -12.34 2.65
CA ALA A 76 0.01 -12.44 2.50
C ALA A 76 0.39 -13.00 1.13
N TYR A 77 -0.34 -14.01 0.64
CA TYR A 77 -0.18 -14.53 -0.72
C TYR A 77 -0.35 -13.42 -1.77
N LEU A 78 -1.42 -12.64 -1.69
CA LEU A 78 -1.64 -11.52 -2.60
C LEU A 78 -0.54 -10.46 -2.47
N ALA A 79 -0.15 -10.12 -1.24
CA ALA A 79 0.90 -9.13 -1.00
C ALA A 79 2.26 -9.52 -1.58
N ASN A 80 2.55 -10.82 -1.76
CA ASN A 80 3.81 -11.26 -2.36
C ASN A 80 3.96 -10.82 -3.83
N PHE A 81 2.86 -10.64 -4.56
CA PHE A 81 2.91 -10.14 -5.94
C PHE A 81 3.29 -8.66 -6.02
N ASN A 82 3.19 -7.91 -4.93
CA ASN A 82 3.67 -6.53 -4.88
C ASN A 82 5.18 -6.44 -5.16
N LYS A 83 5.97 -7.50 -4.90
CA LYS A 83 7.40 -7.53 -5.25
C LYS A 83 7.63 -7.25 -6.74
N PHE A 84 6.82 -7.84 -7.62
CA PHE A 84 6.90 -7.62 -9.06
C PHE A 84 6.68 -6.15 -9.44
N VAL A 85 5.71 -5.51 -8.78
CA VAL A 85 5.36 -4.10 -9.00
C VAL A 85 6.47 -3.18 -8.49
N VAL A 86 7.00 -3.42 -7.28
CA VAL A 86 8.08 -2.61 -6.69
C VAL A 86 9.34 -2.65 -7.56
N GLU A 87 9.72 -3.83 -8.04
CA GLU A 87 10.90 -3.99 -8.92
C GLU A 87 10.75 -3.26 -10.26
N ARG A 88 9.52 -2.92 -10.65
CA ARG A 88 9.18 -2.23 -11.91
C ARG A 88 8.41 -0.94 -11.65
N LYS A 89 8.61 -0.31 -10.49
CA LYS A 89 7.82 0.84 -10.05
C LYS A 89 7.99 2.08 -10.95
N ASP A 90 9.05 2.12 -11.75
CA ASP A 90 9.31 3.19 -12.71
C ASP A 90 8.59 2.96 -14.05
N HIS A 91 8.02 1.76 -14.27
CA HIS A 91 7.23 1.48 -15.46
C HIS A 91 5.93 2.31 -15.44
N PRO A 92 5.59 3.08 -16.49
CA PRO A 92 4.45 4.00 -16.48
C PRO A 92 3.12 3.35 -16.11
N TYR A 93 2.89 2.11 -16.55
CA TYR A 93 1.70 1.34 -16.20
C TYR A 93 1.57 1.13 -14.68
N PHE A 94 2.67 0.78 -14.01
CA PHE A 94 2.65 0.56 -12.56
C PHE A 94 2.66 1.86 -11.78
N GLN A 95 3.32 2.91 -12.28
CA GLN A 95 3.17 4.24 -11.69
C GLN A 95 1.70 4.66 -11.64
N LYS A 96 0.96 4.51 -12.75
CA LYS A 96 -0.47 4.85 -12.80
C LYS A 96 -1.30 3.94 -11.90
N MET A 97 -1.08 2.63 -11.97
CA MET A 97 -1.82 1.66 -11.14
C MET A 97 -1.64 1.91 -9.64
N VAL A 98 -0.40 2.17 -9.20
CA VAL A 98 -0.10 2.46 -7.79
C VAL A 98 -0.61 3.84 -7.41
N PHE A 99 -0.51 4.84 -8.29
CA PHE A 99 -1.08 6.17 -8.05
C PHE A 99 -2.58 6.09 -7.76
N ASP A 100 -3.34 5.39 -8.61
CA ASP A 100 -4.79 5.23 -8.44
C ASP A 100 -5.13 4.49 -7.13
N GLU A 101 -4.32 3.50 -6.75
CA GLU A 101 -4.51 2.77 -5.49
C GLU A 101 -4.17 3.62 -4.26
N MET A 102 -3.14 4.47 -4.33
CA MET A 102 -2.82 5.42 -3.27
C MET A 102 -3.89 6.52 -3.17
N MET A 103 -4.45 6.97 -4.30
CA MET A 103 -5.59 7.89 -4.32
C MET A 103 -6.78 7.28 -3.57
N ASN A 104 -7.10 6.01 -3.82
CA ASN A 104 -8.13 5.30 -3.04
C ASN A 104 -7.81 5.26 -1.54
N PHE A 105 -6.54 5.01 -1.17
CA PHE A 105 -6.15 5.06 0.24
C PHE A 105 -6.44 6.43 0.88
N PHE A 106 -6.04 7.53 0.23
CA PHE A 106 -6.32 8.85 0.78
C PHE A 106 -7.82 9.13 0.86
N ASP A 107 -8.58 8.83 -0.20
CA ASP A 107 -10.03 9.06 -0.26
C ASP A 107 -10.79 8.30 0.83
N TYR A 108 -10.52 7.00 0.97
CA TYR A 108 -11.24 6.16 1.92
C TYR A 108 -10.70 6.23 3.34
N GLN A 109 -9.39 6.43 3.55
CA GLN A 109 -8.76 6.26 4.87
C GLN A 109 -8.30 7.58 5.50
N VAL A 110 -7.98 8.63 4.72
CA VAL A 110 -7.36 9.85 5.23
C VAL A 110 -8.29 11.04 5.20
N ILE A 111 -8.87 11.35 4.04
CA ILE A 111 -9.78 12.49 3.83
C ILE A 111 -10.98 12.50 4.78
N PRO A 112 -11.54 11.36 5.25
CA PRO A 112 -12.63 11.38 6.21
C PRO A 112 -12.28 12.03 7.55
N TYR A 113 -11.00 12.17 7.89
CA TYR A 113 -10.56 12.99 9.01
C TYR A 113 -10.64 14.47 8.64
N GLU A 114 -11.39 15.25 9.41
CA GLU A 114 -11.53 16.70 9.19
C GLU A 114 -10.19 17.41 9.35
N GLU A 115 -9.34 16.86 10.21
CA GLU A 115 -8.00 17.32 10.53
C GLU A 115 -7.00 17.08 9.38
N SER A 116 -7.34 16.25 8.38
CA SER A 116 -6.40 15.79 7.34
C SER A 116 -5.74 16.92 6.54
N LYS A 117 -6.42 18.07 6.39
CA LYS A 117 -5.90 19.23 5.65
C LYS A 117 -4.87 20.06 6.43
N GLU A 118 -4.94 20.03 7.75
CA GLU A 118 -4.10 20.85 8.63
C GLU A 118 -3.00 20.01 9.30
N ALA A 119 -3.32 18.76 9.60
CA ALA A 119 -2.40 17.84 10.24
C ALA A 119 -1.31 17.33 9.28
N GLU A 120 -0.13 17.09 9.83
CA GLU A 120 0.93 16.38 9.13
C GLU A 120 0.62 14.87 9.09
N ILE A 121 0.52 14.31 7.89
CA ILE A 121 0.24 12.89 7.68
C ILE A 121 1.55 12.12 7.64
N ASN A 122 1.73 11.25 8.63
CA ASN A 122 2.91 10.42 8.78
C ASN A 122 2.59 8.97 8.41
N PHE A 123 3.51 8.29 7.73
CA PHE A 123 3.32 6.92 7.25
C PHE A 123 4.35 5.97 7.82
N ILE A 124 3.89 4.75 8.10
CA ILE A 124 4.74 3.65 8.54
C ILE A 124 4.44 2.42 7.70
N GLY A 125 5.48 1.76 7.19
CA GLY A 125 5.38 0.47 6.53
C GLY A 125 6.12 0.40 5.20
N SER A 126 6.40 -0.83 4.77
CA SER A 126 7.17 -1.12 3.56
C SER A 126 6.54 -0.54 2.29
N ILE A 127 5.21 -0.59 2.18
CA ILE A 127 4.50 -0.11 0.99
C ILE A 127 4.61 1.40 0.85
N ALA A 128 4.35 2.14 1.94
CA ALA A 128 4.51 3.59 1.96
C ALA A 128 5.95 4.01 1.64
N TYR A 129 6.94 3.28 2.16
CA TYR A 129 8.36 3.54 1.89
C TYR A 129 8.73 3.27 0.42
N TYR A 130 8.37 2.12 -0.14
CA TYR A 130 8.76 1.77 -1.52
C TYR A 130 8.13 2.70 -2.58
N TYR A 131 6.92 3.18 -2.31
CA TYR A 131 6.15 4.04 -3.19
C TYR A 131 6.09 5.49 -2.70
N GLU A 132 7.03 5.93 -1.85
CA GLU A 132 7.04 7.28 -1.26
C GLU A 132 6.84 8.38 -2.30
N ASN A 133 7.54 8.32 -3.44
CA ASN A 133 7.42 9.32 -4.50
C ASN A 133 5.98 9.42 -5.05
N ILE A 134 5.32 8.28 -5.25
CA ILE A 134 3.94 8.22 -5.75
C ILE A 134 2.98 8.70 -4.67
N LEU A 135 3.16 8.24 -3.43
CA LEU A 135 2.36 8.63 -2.28
C LEU A 135 2.39 10.15 -2.06
N ARG A 136 3.58 10.76 -2.11
CA ARG A 136 3.75 12.22 -2.00
C ARG A 136 3.12 12.96 -3.18
N SER A 137 3.18 12.38 -4.38
CA SER A 137 2.54 12.97 -5.57
C SER A 137 1.02 13.01 -5.43
N VAL A 138 0.41 11.90 -4.97
CA VAL A 138 -1.03 11.85 -4.70
C VAL A 138 -1.44 12.84 -3.60
N ALA A 139 -0.68 12.90 -2.50
CA ALA A 139 -0.95 13.85 -1.43
C ALA A 139 -0.85 15.30 -1.90
N ALA A 140 0.11 15.63 -2.77
CA ALA A 140 0.24 16.95 -3.36
C ALA A 140 -0.98 17.32 -4.24
N GLU A 141 -1.50 16.37 -5.03
CA GLU A 141 -2.73 16.56 -5.82
C GLU A 141 -3.96 16.83 -4.93
N LEU A 142 -3.98 16.23 -3.74
CA LEU A 142 -5.04 16.42 -2.74
C LEU A 142 -4.82 17.61 -1.80
N HIS A 143 -3.73 18.37 -1.98
CA HIS A 143 -3.31 19.46 -1.09
C HIS A 143 -3.12 19.02 0.38
N LEU A 144 -2.61 17.81 0.59
CA LEU A 144 -2.34 17.23 1.90
C LEU A 144 -0.85 17.31 2.25
N ASN A 145 -0.55 17.52 3.53
CA ASN A 145 0.84 17.63 4.00
C ASN A 145 1.37 16.27 4.47
N VAL A 146 2.36 15.73 3.75
CA VAL A 146 3.02 14.46 4.13
C VAL A 146 4.32 14.73 4.87
N GLY A 147 4.36 14.29 6.13
CA GLY A 147 5.53 14.36 6.99
C GLY A 147 6.51 13.20 6.73
N ARG A 148 6.77 12.46 7.80
CA ARG A 148 7.72 11.34 7.81
C ARG A 148 7.09 10.10 7.21
N ILE A 149 7.91 9.38 6.45
CA ILE A 149 7.61 8.05 5.94
C ILE A 149 8.71 7.12 6.44
N VAL A 150 8.35 6.11 7.23
CA VAL A 150 9.30 5.21 7.86
C VAL A 150 9.01 3.78 7.44
N GLN A 151 10.04 3.03 7.02
CA GLN A 151 9.85 1.64 6.59
C GLN A 151 9.50 0.72 7.77
N LYS A 152 10.27 0.80 8.85
CA LYS A 152 10.10 -0.01 10.07
C LYS A 152 10.20 0.89 11.29
N PRO A 153 9.21 0.88 12.21
CA PRO A 153 9.22 1.77 13.37
C PRO A 153 10.39 1.54 14.33
N ILE A 154 11.04 0.37 14.28
CA ILE A 154 12.18 0.05 15.16
C ILE A 154 13.39 0.95 14.91
N GLU A 155 13.61 1.41 13.68
CA GLU A 155 14.74 2.29 13.36
C GLU A 155 14.57 3.65 14.05
N SER A 156 13.39 4.25 13.94
CA SER A 156 13.07 5.51 14.64
C SER A 156 13.07 5.39 16.17
N LEU A 157 12.70 4.22 16.71
CA LEU A 157 12.73 3.99 18.16
C LEU A 157 14.17 3.90 18.69
N VAL A 158 15.07 3.25 17.94
CA VAL A 158 16.50 3.18 18.28
C VAL A 158 17.10 4.58 18.26
N ASP A 159 16.84 5.39 17.24
CA ASP A 159 17.33 6.77 17.15
C ASP A 159 16.85 7.64 18.31
N TYR A 160 15.58 7.49 18.72
CA TYR A 160 15.05 8.21 19.89
C TYR A 160 15.78 7.83 21.19
N HIS A 161 16.04 6.53 21.40
CA HIS A 161 16.76 6.07 22.59
C HIS A 161 18.22 6.53 22.60
N ILE A 162 18.89 6.52 21.44
CA ILE A 162 20.25 7.04 21.30
C ILE A 162 20.31 8.54 21.59
N LYS A 163 19.28 9.31 21.19
CA LYS A 163 19.29 10.77 21.29
C LYS A 163 18.84 11.31 22.66
N TYR A 164 17.96 10.61 23.36
CA TYR A 164 17.31 11.14 24.56
C TYR A 164 17.48 10.29 25.83
N ILE A 165 18.01 9.06 25.72
CA ILE A 165 18.12 8.13 26.86
C ILE A 165 19.57 7.72 27.14
N LEU A 166 20.47 7.79 26.15
CA LEU A 166 21.93 7.67 26.29
C LEU A 166 22.59 9.06 26.30
#